data_AF-J4KAY9-F1
#
_entry.id   AF-J4KAY9-F1
#
_cell.length_a   1.000
_cell.length_b   1.000
_cell.length_c   1.000
_cell.angle_alpha   90.00
_cell.angle_beta   90.00
_cell.angle_gamma   90.00
#
_symmetry.space_group_name_H-M   'P 1'
#
loop_
_entity.id
_entity.type
_entity.pdbx_description
1 polymer ?
#
loop_
_entity_poly.entity_id
_entity_poly.type
_entity_poly.pdbx_seq_one_letter_code
_entity_poly.pdbx_strand_id
1 'polypeptide(L)'
;MKNIKSFFKLLFIYSLVLCLVFSASIKIDALNSNSNKSTKSDKIVKVDNNKQNKVQIEENVGKILDKYTGYTDNFEEKMNSQDFKDITDITAAMVSRYKMATVDEKKKFDGYIKKAIKKLKDNEELGIAYELERQYKILSNKEKYVNSNISLYSVKKYPELFENLPEGYLEKIEENYEVFKKFGDILDKYSDNKENYREKGFSLYSKDMLDNVRKGIEIYETAEHEEREDLDYYISNILYYLKSDYPHRYSYELEDRLIKLRDKERNRYNKFLSMRRDLKNISFLMLQQPVSTVINIIKDYNIR
;
A
#
# COMPACT_ATOMS: atom_id res chain seq x y z
N MET A 1 12.63 17.99 22.18
CA MET A 1 13.18 16.65 22.51
C MET A 1 12.33 15.82 23.51
N LYS A 2 11.02 16.07 23.68
CA LYS A 2 10.15 15.24 24.55
C LYS A 2 9.36 14.15 23.80
N ASN A 3 9.12 14.28 22.49
CA ASN A 3 8.24 13.37 21.74
C ASN A 3 8.91 12.11 21.17
N ILE A 4 10.22 12.14 20.93
CA ILE A 4 10.94 10.99 20.35
C ILE A 4 10.99 9.80 21.33
N LYS A 5 11.12 10.05 22.64
CA LYS A 5 11.12 8.98 23.66
C LYS A 5 9.75 8.31 23.82
N SER A 6 8.66 9.02 23.53
CA SER A 6 7.30 8.45 23.53
C SER A 6 7.06 7.58 22.30
N PHE A 7 7.57 8.02 21.14
CA PHE A 7 7.48 7.28 19.87
C PHE A 7 8.21 5.93 19.92
N PHE A 8 9.44 5.90 20.46
CA PHE A 8 10.17 4.63 20.62
C PHE A 8 9.54 3.68 21.65
N LYS A 9 8.86 4.20 22.67
CA LYS A 9 8.07 3.36 23.61
C LYS A 9 6.88 2.71 22.91
N LEU A 10 6.19 3.44 22.03
CA LEU A 10 5.07 2.91 21.26
C LEU A 10 5.52 1.83 20.26
N LEU A 11 6.64 2.07 19.57
CA LEU A 11 7.25 1.13 18.62
C LEU A 11 7.68 -0.18 19.31
N PHE A 12 8.22 -0.07 20.53
CA PHE A 12 8.63 -1.22 21.33
C PHE A 12 7.43 -2.05 21.82
N ILE A 13 6.35 -1.41 22.26
CA ILE A 13 5.13 -2.09 22.69
C ILE A 13 4.46 -2.81 21.51
N TYR A 14 4.39 -2.17 20.34
CA TYR A 14 3.82 -2.80 19.13
C TYR A 14 4.61 -4.02 18.67
N SER A 15 5.96 -3.96 18.71
CA SER A 15 6.81 -5.11 18.39
C SER A 15 6.62 -6.27 19.37
N LEU A 16 6.42 -5.97 20.66
CA LEU A 16 6.26 -6.99 21.70
C LEU A 16 4.89 -7.70 21.62
N VAL A 17 3.83 -6.96 21.27
CA VAL A 17 2.50 -7.54 20.99
C VAL A 17 2.53 -8.40 19.74
N LEU A 18 3.23 -7.98 18.67
CA LEU A 18 3.38 -8.76 17.44
C LEU A 18 4.08 -10.11 17.68
N CYS A 19 5.14 -10.12 18.49
CA CYS A 19 5.86 -11.35 18.87
C CYS A 19 5.00 -12.29 19.71
N LEU A 20 4.15 -11.76 20.60
CA LEU A 20 3.26 -12.58 21.42
C LEU A 20 2.14 -13.23 20.59
N VAL A 21 1.54 -12.50 19.64
CA VAL A 21 0.54 -13.05 18.71
C VAL A 21 1.15 -14.14 17.82
N PHE A 22 2.36 -13.93 17.29
CA PHE A 22 3.07 -14.94 16.50
C PHE A 22 3.38 -16.23 17.28
N SER A 23 3.73 -16.12 18.56
CA SER A 23 4.03 -17.30 19.40
C SER A 23 2.79 -18.14 19.76
N ALA A 24 1.61 -17.52 19.78
CA ALA A 24 0.35 -18.21 20.03
C ALA A 24 -0.14 -18.97 18.78
N SER A 25 0.02 -18.40 17.58
CA SER A 25 -0.41 -19.00 16.32
C SER A 25 0.39 -20.27 15.95
N ILE A 26 1.70 -20.29 16.22
CA ILE A 26 2.55 -21.48 15.94
C ILE A 26 2.13 -22.70 16.80
N LYS A 27 1.57 -22.48 18.00
CA LYS A 27 1.07 -23.57 18.85
C LYS A 27 -0.23 -24.21 18.33
N ILE A 28 -1.04 -23.46 17.57
CA ILE A 28 -2.32 -23.94 17.03
C ILE A 28 -2.09 -24.82 15.80
N ASP A 29 -1.15 -24.45 14.93
CA ASP A 29 -0.85 -25.22 13.71
C ASP A 29 -0.14 -26.55 13.99
N ALA A 30 0.67 -26.62 15.05
CA ALA A 30 1.32 -27.87 15.46
C ALA A 30 0.35 -28.93 16.03
N LEU A 31 -0.87 -28.54 16.42
CA LEU A 31 -1.88 -29.46 16.96
C LEU A 31 -2.86 -29.98 15.90
N ASN A 32 -2.92 -29.36 14.71
CA ASN A 32 -3.94 -29.67 13.69
C ASN A 32 -3.43 -30.56 12.53
N SER A 33 -2.14 -30.88 12.49
CA SER A 33 -1.54 -31.68 11.40
C SER A 33 -1.66 -33.20 11.58
N ASN A 34 -2.39 -33.68 12.59
CA ASN A 34 -2.60 -35.11 12.84
C ASN A 34 -4.09 -35.48 12.77
N SER A 35 -4.68 -35.54 11.57
CA SER A 35 -5.72 -36.53 11.29
C SER A 35 -5.96 -36.79 9.77
N ASN A 36 -5.65 -38.05 9.41
CA ASN A 36 -6.30 -38.95 8.44
C ASN A 36 -6.30 -38.72 6.91
N LYS A 37 -5.36 -39.44 6.28
CA LYS A 37 -5.50 -40.49 5.22
C LYS A 37 -6.85 -40.69 4.48
N SER A 38 -6.68 -40.85 3.15
CA SER A 38 -7.60 -41.16 2.02
C SER A 38 -8.50 -42.41 2.11
N THR A 39 -9.59 -42.48 1.30
CA THR A 39 -9.75 -43.36 0.10
C THR A 39 -11.10 -43.28 -0.66
N LYS A 40 -11.02 -43.25 -2.02
CA LYS A 40 -11.78 -43.89 -3.13
C LYS A 40 -13.30 -43.68 -3.46
N SER A 41 -13.51 -43.31 -4.75
CA SER A 41 -14.48 -43.70 -5.82
C SER A 41 -16.01 -43.65 -5.62
N ASP A 42 -16.74 -42.97 -6.53
CA ASP A 42 -17.59 -43.65 -7.55
C ASP A 42 -18.36 -42.74 -8.54
N LYS A 43 -18.51 -43.27 -9.76
CA LYS A 43 -19.58 -43.14 -10.79
C LYS A 43 -19.76 -41.86 -11.62
N ILE A 44 -19.42 -42.02 -12.90
CA ILE A 44 -19.82 -41.22 -14.06
C ILE A 44 -21.31 -41.40 -14.33
N VAL A 45 -22.08 -40.32 -14.28
CA VAL A 45 -23.47 -40.26 -14.76
C VAL A 45 -23.47 -39.62 -16.15
N LYS A 46 -24.02 -40.34 -17.13
CA LYS A 46 -24.28 -39.85 -18.50
C LYS A 46 -25.29 -38.69 -18.44
N VAL A 47 -24.98 -37.58 -19.10
CA VAL A 47 -25.90 -36.45 -19.28
C VAL A 47 -26.39 -36.45 -20.73
N ASP A 48 -27.71 -36.46 -20.89
CA ASP A 48 -28.42 -36.40 -22.17
C ASP A 48 -28.16 -35.07 -22.91
N ASN A 49 -27.59 -35.19 -24.12
CA ASN A 49 -27.31 -34.09 -25.05
C ASN A 49 -28.55 -33.66 -25.84
N ASN A 50 -29.62 -33.17 -25.21
CA ASN A 50 -30.77 -32.69 -25.97
C ASN A 50 -31.59 -31.54 -25.34
N LYS A 51 -30.91 -30.47 -24.92
CA LYS A 51 -31.49 -29.11 -24.81
C LYS A 51 -30.49 -28.07 -25.30
N GLN A 52 -30.27 -28.02 -26.62
CA GLN A 52 -29.88 -26.78 -27.29
C GLN A 52 -31.07 -25.82 -27.21
N ASN A 53 -31.15 -25.08 -26.10
CA ASN A 53 -31.98 -23.88 -26.01
C ASN A 53 -31.04 -22.71 -25.76
N LYS A 54 -31.19 -21.65 -26.58
CA LYS A 54 -30.53 -20.36 -26.48
C LYS A 54 -30.67 -19.77 -25.06
N VAL A 55 -29.81 -20.19 -24.15
CA VAL A 55 -29.44 -19.42 -22.97
C VAL A 55 -28.18 -18.71 -23.39
N GLN A 56 -28.23 -17.38 -23.55
CA GLN A 56 -27.02 -16.58 -23.48
C GLN A 56 -26.37 -16.96 -22.16
N ILE A 57 -25.30 -17.75 -22.21
CA ILE A 57 -24.52 -18.10 -21.02
C ILE A 57 -24.12 -16.75 -20.43
N GLU A 58 -24.66 -16.43 -19.25
CA GLU A 58 -24.31 -15.20 -18.55
C GLU A 58 -22.78 -15.18 -18.44
N GLU A 59 -22.16 -14.26 -19.16
CA GLU A 59 -20.70 -14.16 -19.21
C GLU A 59 -20.17 -14.02 -17.78
N ASN A 60 -19.23 -14.91 -17.41
CA ASN A 60 -18.62 -14.98 -16.09
C ASN A 60 -18.03 -13.62 -15.71
N VAL A 61 -18.40 -13.10 -14.53
CA VAL A 61 -17.95 -11.80 -14.03
C VAL A 61 -16.43 -11.72 -13.94
N GLY A 62 -15.75 -12.83 -13.62
CA GLY A 62 -14.29 -12.91 -13.59
C GLY A 62 -13.67 -12.73 -14.97
N LYS A 63 -14.27 -13.33 -16.00
CA LYS A 63 -13.83 -13.18 -17.40
C LYS A 63 -13.99 -11.74 -17.90
N ILE A 64 -15.08 -11.08 -17.50
CA ILE A 64 -15.30 -9.65 -17.78
C ILE A 64 -14.20 -8.82 -17.11
N LEU A 65 -13.85 -9.12 -15.86
CA LEU A 65 -12.81 -8.42 -15.14
C LEU A 65 -11.42 -8.63 -15.77
N ASP A 66 -11.10 -9.86 -16.18
CA ASP A 66 -9.81 -10.23 -16.78
C ASP A 66 -9.52 -9.45 -18.08
N LYS A 67 -10.55 -9.07 -18.86
CA LYS A 67 -10.43 -8.16 -20.01
C LYS A 67 -9.79 -6.82 -19.65
N TYR A 68 -10.06 -6.31 -18.44
CA TYR A 68 -9.57 -5.01 -17.96
C TYR A 68 -8.28 -5.12 -17.15
N THR A 69 -7.86 -6.33 -16.78
CA THR A 69 -6.62 -6.56 -16.01
C THR A 69 -5.54 -7.27 -16.82
N GLY A 70 -5.84 -7.69 -18.05
CA GLY A 70 -4.89 -8.28 -19.00
C GLY A 70 -4.76 -9.80 -18.90
N TYR A 71 -5.79 -10.49 -18.42
CA TYR A 71 -5.90 -11.95 -18.27
C TYR A 71 -4.84 -12.64 -17.39
N THR A 72 -3.83 -11.92 -16.89
CA THR A 72 -2.76 -12.48 -16.05
C THR A 72 -3.20 -12.85 -14.64
N ASP A 73 -4.33 -12.30 -14.19
CA ASP A 73 -4.81 -12.50 -12.81
C ASP A 73 -5.72 -13.73 -12.66
N ASN A 74 -6.29 -14.16 -13.78
CA ASN A 74 -7.16 -15.32 -13.91
C ASN A 74 -8.35 -15.28 -12.93
N PHE A 75 -9.01 -14.13 -12.86
CA PHE A 75 -10.16 -13.92 -11.99
C PHE A 75 -11.35 -14.81 -12.37
N GLU A 76 -11.45 -15.25 -13.61
CA GLU A 76 -12.40 -16.27 -14.04
C GLU A 76 -12.37 -17.52 -13.14
N GLU A 77 -11.18 -18.01 -12.79
CA GLU A 77 -10.99 -19.19 -11.94
C GLU A 77 -11.18 -18.89 -10.44
N LYS A 78 -10.88 -17.66 -10.01
CA LYS A 78 -10.93 -17.26 -8.59
C LYS A 78 -12.27 -16.67 -8.16
N MET A 79 -13.20 -16.46 -9.09
CA MET A 79 -14.48 -15.75 -8.85
C MET A 79 -15.31 -16.32 -7.70
N ASN A 80 -15.21 -17.64 -7.45
CA ASN A 80 -15.92 -18.36 -6.40
C ASN A 80 -15.07 -18.65 -5.15
N SER A 81 -13.86 -18.09 -5.08
CA SER A 81 -12.95 -18.28 -3.95
C SER A 81 -13.62 -17.89 -2.64
N GLN A 82 -13.37 -18.69 -1.60
CA GLN A 82 -13.80 -18.39 -0.24
C GLN A 82 -12.71 -17.68 0.56
N ASP A 83 -11.49 -17.63 0.03
CA ASP A 83 -10.34 -16.99 0.64
C ASP A 83 -10.53 -15.47 0.73
N PHE A 84 -10.20 -14.91 1.90
CA PHE A 84 -10.41 -13.50 2.18
C PHE A 84 -9.57 -12.59 1.27
N LYS A 85 -8.33 -12.98 0.96
CA LYS A 85 -7.40 -12.20 0.16
C LYS A 85 -7.81 -12.22 -1.31
N ASP A 86 -8.23 -13.37 -1.82
CA ASP A 86 -8.81 -13.46 -3.17
C ASP A 86 -10.06 -12.57 -3.33
N ILE A 87 -10.99 -12.63 -2.38
CA ILE A 87 -12.21 -11.81 -2.42
C ILE A 87 -11.86 -10.32 -2.38
N THR A 88 -10.89 -9.94 -1.55
CA THR A 88 -10.40 -8.57 -1.44
C THR A 88 -9.80 -8.11 -2.78
N ASP A 89 -8.88 -8.86 -3.37
CA ASP A 89 -8.20 -8.47 -4.62
C ASP A 89 -9.17 -8.41 -5.80
N ILE A 90 -10.10 -9.36 -5.92
CA ILE A 90 -11.15 -9.36 -6.96
C ILE A 90 -12.02 -8.12 -6.81
N THR A 91 -12.50 -7.83 -5.60
CA THR A 91 -13.37 -6.68 -5.33
C THR A 91 -12.64 -5.37 -5.62
N ALA A 92 -11.40 -5.25 -5.17
CA ALA A 92 -10.55 -4.10 -5.41
C ALA A 92 -10.27 -3.89 -6.90
N ALA A 93 -10.00 -4.97 -7.65
CA ALA A 93 -9.81 -4.92 -9.10
C ALA A 93 -11.08 -4.45 -9.82
N MET A 94 -12.27 -4.95 -9.43
CA MET A 94 -13.54 -4.49 -10.01
C MET A 94 -13.79 -3.00 -9.75
N VAL A 95 -13.54 -2.54 -8.52
CA VAL A 95 -13.66 -1.13 -8.13
C VAL A 95 -12.69 -0.27 -8.94
N SER A 96 -11.44 -0.70 -9.05
CA SER A 96 -10.40 0.00 -9.80
C SER A 96 -10.72 0.15 -11.29
N ARG A 97 -11.25 -0.93 -11.90
CA ARG A 97 -11.59 -0.96 -13.33
C ARG A 97 -13.04 -0.58 -13.61
N TYR A 98 -13.80 -0.21 -12.59
CA TYR A 98 -15.23 0.06 -12.69
C TYR A 98 -15.56 1.09 -13.77
N LYS A 99 -14.75 2.14 -13.92
CA LYS A 99 -15.00 3.20 -14.91
C LYS A 99 -14.91 2.71 -16.34
N MET A 100 -14.06 1.72 -16.60
CA MET A 100 -13.77 1.16 -17.93
C MET A 100 -14.88 0.21 -18.40
N ALA A 101 -15.64 -0.37 -17.48
CA ALA A 101 -16.73 -1.28 -17.77
C ALA A 101 -17.93 -0.59 -18.44
N THR A 102 -18.61 -1.32 -19.32
CA THR A 102 -19.90 -0.93 -19.91
C THR A 102 -21.00 -0.89 -18.84
N VAL A 103 -22.17 -0.33 -19.19
CA VAL A 103 -23.32 -0.25 -18.27
C VAL A 103 -23.78 -1.64 -17.81
N ASP A 104 -23.79 -2.62 -18.70
CA ASP A 104 -24.24 -3.98 -18.37
C ASP A 104 -23.20 -4.77 -17.57
N GLU A 105 -21.90 -4.59 -17.88
CA GLU A 105 -20.82 -5.16 -17.06
C GLU A 105 -20.81 -4.55 -15.64
N LYS A 106 -21.09 -3.24 -15.50
CA LYS A 106 -21.22 -2.58 -14.19
C LYS A 106 -22.32 -3.20 -13.33
N LYS A 107 -23.49 -3.51 -13.91
CA LYS A 107 -24.58 -4.19 -13.18
C LYS A 107 -24.14 -5.55 -12.63
N LYS A 108 -23.31 -6.28 -13.39
CA LYS A 108 -22.73 -7.56 -12.94
C LYS A 108 -21.71 -7.35 -11.82
N PHE A 109 -20.82 -6.37 -11.96
CA PHE A 109 -19.87 -5.98 -10.91
C PHE A 109 -20.59 -5.56 -9.62
N ASP A 110 -21.65 -4.74 -9.71
CA ASP A 110 -22.44 -4.29 -8.57
C ASP A 110 -22.98 -5.46 -7.73
N GLY A 111 -23.48 -6.50 -8.41
CA GLY A 111 -24.00 -7.70 -7.77
C GLY A 111 -22.93 -8.47 -6.99
N TYR A 112 -21.71 -8.54 -7.51
CA TYR A 112 -20.59 -9.18 -6.83
C TYR A 112 -20.04 -8.31 -5.69
N ILE A 113 -19.70 -7.05 -5.97
CA ILE A 113 -19.08 -6.11 -5.02
C ILE A 113 -19.92 -6.01 -3.73
N LYS A 114 -21.25 -5.88 -3.84
CA LYS A 114 -22.14 -5.81 -2.67
C LYS A 114 -22.08 -7.06 -1.81
N LYS A 115 -22.05 -8.25 -2.43
CA LYS A 115 -21.97 -9.53 -1.71
C LYS A 115 -20.59 -9.71 -1.06
N ALA A 116 -19.53 -9.37 -1.80
CA ALA A 116 -18.16 -9.44 -1.32
C ALA A 116 -17.92 -8.52 -0.12
N ILE A 117 -18.30 -7.24 -0.21
CA ILE A 117 -18.19 -6.29 0.91
C ILE A 117 -18.94 -6.78 2.14
N LYS A 118 -20.16 -7.32 1.98
CA LYS A 118 -20.92 -7.89 3.10
C LYS A 118 -20.12 -9.01 3.78
N LYS A 119 -19.59 -9.95 3.01
CA LYS A 119 -18.77 -11.05 3.53
C LYS A 119 -17.47 -10.57 4.18
N LEU A 120 -16.81 -9.54 3.62
CA LEU A 120 -15.58 -8.97 4.19
C LEU A 120 -15.85 -8.27 5.53
N LYS A 121 -17.04 -7.68 5.73
CA LYS A 121 -17.46 -7.08 7.00
C LYS A 121 -17.72 -8.11 8.11
N ASP A 122 -17.91 -9.38 7.77
CA ASP A 122 -18.04 -10.45 8.77
C ASP A 122 -16.65 -10.91 9.31
N ASN A 123 -15.56 -10.32 8.82
CA ASN A 123 -14.18 -10.61 9.21
C ASN A 123 -13.61 -9.55 10.18
N GLU A 124 -12.52 -9.87 10.88
CA GLU A 124 -11.84 -8.98 11.82
C GLU A 124 -11.16 -7.78 11.13
N GLU A 125 -10.83 -7.88 9.83
CA GLU A 125 -10.19 -6.83 9.04
C GLU A 125 -11.18 -5.81 8.43
N LEU A 126 -12.05 -5.25 9.28
CA LEU A 126 -13.12 -4.33 8.88
C LEU A 126 -12.66 -3.13 8.04
N GLY A 127 -11.44 -2.64 8.27
CA GLY A 127 -10.90 -1.45 7.59
C GLY A 127 -10.88 -1.59 6.06
N ILE A 128 -10.52 -2.76 5.53
CA ILE A 128 -10.49 -3.02 4.08
C ILE A 128 -11.92 -3.02 3.52
N ALA A 129 -12.86 -3.67 4.21
CA ALA A 129 -14.25 -3.75 3.76
C ALA A 129 -14.91 -2.36 3.67
N TYR A 130 -14.64 -1.48 4.65
CA TYR A 130 -15.14 -0.11 4.66
C TYR A 130 -14.50 0.77 3.59
N GLU A 131 -13.20 0.59 3.33
CA GLU A 131 -12.52 1.30 2.26
C GLU A 131 -13.07 0.90 0.87
N LEU A 132 -13.27 -0.39 0.62
CA LEU A 132 -13.91 -0.87 -0.61
C LEU A 132 -15.35 -0.37 -0.76
N GLU A 133 -16.11 -0.33 0.34
CA GLU A 133 -17.47 0.23 0.34
C GLU A 133 -17.48 1.72 0.02
N ARG A 134 -16.53 2.50 0.58
CA ARG A 134 -16.38 3.92 0.29
C ARG A 134 -16.14 4.13 -1.21
N GLN A 135 -15.14 3.44 -1.77
CA GLN A 135 -14.80 3.57 -3.19
C GLN A 135 -15.98 3.18 -4.07
N TYR A 136 -16.67 2.08 -3.73
CA TYR A 136 -17.86 1.65 -4.45
C TYR A 136 -18.99 2.68 -4.42
N LYS A 137 -19.27 3.30 -3.26
CA LYS A 137 -20.30 4.36 -3.13
C LYS A 137 -20.00 5.56 -4.03
N ILE A 138 -18.73 5.98 -4.11
CA ILE A 138 -18.28 7.08 -4.98
C ILE A 138 -18.51 6.72 -6.45
N LEU A 139 -18.11 5.51 -6.86
CA LEU A 139 -18.15 5.08 -8.26
C LEU A 139 -19.58 4.76 -8.77
N SER A 140 -20.44 4.22 -7.90
CA SER A 140 -21.80 3.82 -8.25
C SER A 140 -22.82 4.96 -8.18
N ASN A 141 -22.52 6.07 -7.49
CA ASN A 141 -23.42 7.21 -7.33
C ASN A 141 -22.86 8.48 -8.00
N LYS A 142 -22.88 8.49 -9.33
CA LYS A 142 -22.36 9.60 -10.14
C LYS A 142 -23.15 10.91 -10.00
N GLU A 143 -24.41 10.85 -9.59
CA GLU A 143 -25.24 12.04 -9.37
C GLU A 143 -24.78 12.81 -8.12
N LYS A 144 -24.43 12.08 -7.06
CA LYS A 144 -23.91 12.68 -5.82
C LYS A 144 -22.43 13.01 -5.89
N TYR A 145 -21.63 12.15 -6.52
CA TYR A 145 -20.17 12.24 -6.55
C TYR A 145 -19.69 12.42 -7.99
N VAL A 146 -19.81 13.65 -8.50
CA VAL A 146 -19.54 14.02 -9.91
C VAL A 146 -18.11 13.68 -10.32
N ASN A 147 -17.15 13.79 -9.38
CA ASN A 147 -15.77 13.38 -9.63
C ASN A 147 -15.54 11.95 -9.14
N SER A 148 -15.27 11.03 -10.04
CA SER A 148 -15.08 9.62 -9.67
C SER A 148 -13.66 9.30 -9.17
N ASN A 149 -12.77 10.29 -9.05
CA ASN A 149 -11.43 10.11 -8.48
C ASN A 149 -11.54 9.94 -6.95
N ILE A 150 -11.37 8.69 -6.50
CA ILE A 150 -11.49 8.29 -5.10
C ILE A 150 -10.53 9.05 -4.17
N SER A 151 -9.39 9.53 -4.68
CA SER A 151 -8.40 10.28 -3.88
C SER A 151 -8.88 11.67 -3.46
N LEU A 152 -10.06 12.13 -3.88
CA LEU A 152 -10.64 13.41 -3.49
C LEU A 152 -11.50 13.31 -2.23
N TYR A 153 -11.84 12.09 -1.78
CA TYR A 153 -12.87 11.85 -0.77
C TYR A 153 -12.29 11.49 0.59
N SER A 154 -11.79 12.50 1.32
CA SER A 154 -11.26 12.34 2.69
C SER A 154 -12.37 12.35 3.74
N VAL A 155 -12.04 11.88 4.96
CA VAL A 155 -12.97 11.87 6.09
C VAL A 155 -13.43 13.27 6.44
N LYS A 156 -12.50 14.23 6.44
CA LYS A 156 -12.79 15.63 6.79
C LYS A 156 -13.74 16.33 5.82
N LYS A 157 -13.71 15.96 4.54
CA LYS A 157 -14.52 16.61 3.48
C LYS A 157 -15.85 15.91 3.23
N TYR A 158 -15.89 14.59 3.40
CA TYR A 158 -17.05 13.76 3.09
C TYR A 158 -17.35 12.80 4.26
N PRO A 159 -17.64 13.33 5.46
CA PRO A 159 -17.89 12.50 6.65
C PRO A 159 -19.08 11.55 6.45
N GLU A 160 -20.02 11.88 5.55
CA GLU A 160 -21.18 11.07 5.25
C GLU A 160 -20.84 9.70 4.62
N LEU A 161 -19.63 9.56 4.06
CA LEU A 161 -19.13 8.26 3.57
C LEU A 161 -18.73 7.31 4.70
N PHE A 162 -18.61 7.81 5.94
CA PHE A 162 -18.01 7.13 7.08
C PHE A 162 -18.89 7.10 8.34
N GLU A 163 -20.18 7.47 8.24
CA GLU A 163 -21.10 7.75 9.37
C GLU A 163 -21.24 6.64 10.43
N ASN A 164 -20.85 5.41 10.10
CA ASN A 164 -20.97 4.24 10.98
C ASN A 164 -19.64 3.76 11.58
N LEU A 165 -18.56 4.55 11.44
CA LEU A 165 -17.23 4.17 11.91
C LEU A 165 -16.90 4.82 13.27
N PRO A 166 -16.30 4.06 14.21
CA PRO A 166 -15.77 4.63 15.44
C PRO A 166 -14.68 5.68 15.16
N GLU A 167 -14.53 6.66 16.05
CA GLU A 167 -13.56 7.76 15.91
C GLU A 167 -12.13 7.28 15.67
N GLY A 168 -11.67 6.24 16.39
CA GLY A 168 -10.34 5.67 16.18
C GLY A 168 -10.12 5.06 14.78
N TYR A 169 -11.19 4.60 14.11
CA TYR A 169 -11.11 4.18 12.71
C TYR A 169 -11.03 5.39 11.76
N LEU A 170 -11.76 6.45 12.06
CA LEU A 170 -11.75 7.67 11.27
C LEU A 170 -10.37 8.33 11.25
N GLU A 171 -9.71 8.39 12.42
CA GLU A 171 -8.34 8.92 12.54
C GLU A 171 -7.38 8.11 11.67
N LYS A 172 -7.39 6.79 11.79
CA LYS A 172 -6.52 5.89 10.99
C LYS A 172 -6.77 6.00 9.48
N ILE A 173 -8.04 6.14 9.06
CA ILE A 173 -8.39 6.31 7.64
C ILE A 173 -7.83 7.63 7.12
N GLU A 174 -7.93 8.71 7.90
CA GLU A 174 -7.42 10.01 7.51
C GLU A 174 -5.89 10.04 7.47
N GLU A 175 -5.20 9.38 8.41
CA GLU A 175 -3.74 9.20 8.38
C GLU A 175 -3.30 8.46 7.11
N ASN A 176 -3.93 7.31 6.81
CA ASN A 176 -3.65 6.54 5.60
C ASN A 176 -3.95 7.37 4.33
N TYR A 177 -5.02 8.15 4.35
CA TYR A 177 -5.38 9.02 3.24
C TYR A 177 -4.27 10.03 2.92
N GLU A 178 -3.72 10.72 3.92
CA GLU A 178 -2.65 11.68 3.68
C GLU A 178 -1.36 11.01 3.21
N VAL A 179 -1.03 9.82 3.71
CA VAL A 179 0.12 9.03 3.22
C VAL A 179 -0.05 8.67 1.74
N PHE A 180 -1.20 8.10 1.37
CA PHE A 180 -1.46 7.66 -0.01
C PHE A 180 -1.53 8.83 -0.98
N LYS A 181 -2.14 9.93 -0.55
CA LYS A 181 -2.19 11.18 -1.31
C LYS A 181 -0.79 11.74 -1.53
N LYS A 182 0.01 11.88 -0.47
CA LYS A 182 1.38 12.41 -0.56
C LYS A 182 2.25 11.57 -1.50
N PHE A 183 2.22 10.25 -1.33
CA PHE A 183 2.97 9.33 -2.18
C PHE A 183 2.51 9.41 -3.65
N GLY A 184 1.20 9.41 -3.88
CA GLY A 184 0.61 9.56 -5.21
C GLY A 184 1.01 10.86 -5.91
N ASP A 185 0.96 11.98 -5.19
CA ASP A 185 1.36 13.30 -5.68
C ASP A 185 2.85 13.32 -6.07
N ILE A 186 3.72 12.65 -5.30
CA ILE A 186 5.13 12.46 -5.68
C ILE A 186 5.22 11.67 -6.99
N LEU A 187 4.55 10.52 -7.11
CA LEU A 187 4.63 9.72 -8.34
C LEU A 187 4.13 10.48 -9.57
N ASP A 188 3.02 11.22 -9.44
CA ASP A 188 2.43 12.00 -10.53
C ASP A 188 3.33 13.17 -10.97
N LYS A 189 4.05 13.81 -10.03
CA LYS A 189 5.08 14.83 -10.33
C LYS A 189 6.15 14.32 -11.31
N TYR A 190 6.51 13.04 -11.23
CA TYR A 190 7.57 12.42 -12.06
C TYR A 190 7.01 11.48 -13.16
N SER A 191 5.73 11.58 -13.51
CA SER A 191 5.08 10.71 -14.50
C SER A 191 4.66 11.39 -15.80
N ASP A 192 4.88 12.69 -15.95
CA ASP A 192 4.34 13.52 -17.04
C ASP A 192 2.81 13.36 -17.21
N ASN A 193 2.08 13.06 -16.13
CA ASN A 193 0.63 12.78 -16.13
C ASN A 193 0.19 11.63 -17.07
N LYS A 194 1.08 10.70 -17.42
CA LYS A 194 0.74 9.55 -18.29
C LYS A 194 -0.15 8.52 -17.59
N GLU A 195 -0.04 8.45 -16.26
CA GLU A 195 -0.87 7.60 -15.41
C GLU A 195 -1.34 8.41 -14.19
N ASN A 196 -2.42 7.96 -13.55
CA ASN A 196 -2.93 8.54 -12.30
C ASN A 196 -2.48 7.67 -11.13
N TYR A 197 -1.23 7.83 -10.70
CA TYR A 197 -0.66 7.05 -9.60
C TYR A 197 -1.30 7.38 -8.26
N ARG A 198 -1.76 8.62 -8.11
CA ARG A 198 -2.55 9.01 -6.96
C ARG A 198 -3.81 8.15 -6.83
N GLU A 199 -4.58 7.96 -7.89
CA GLU A 199 -5.76 7.09 -7.85
C GLU A 199 -5.39 5.62 -7.59
N LYS A 200 -4.34 5.11 -8.23
CA LYS A 200 -3.81 3.75 -7.98
C LYS A 200 -3.43 3.52 -6.52
N GLY A 201 -2.88 4.54 -5.86
CA GLY A 201 -2.50 4.49 -4.43
C GLY A 201 -3.65 4.19 -3.48
N PHE A 202 -4.89 4.46 -3.89
CA PHE A 202 -6.09 4.15 -3.12
C PHE A 202 -6.77 2.85 -3.55
N SER A 203 -6.39 2.24 -4.67
CA SER A 203 -7.17 1.20 -5.34
C SER A 203 -7.37 -0.10 -4.55
N LEU A 204 -6.59 -0.38 -3.50
CA LEU A 204 -6.48 -1.67 -2.80
C LEU A 204 -6.12 -2.89 -3.67
N TYR A 205 -6.15 -2.75 -5.00
CA TYR A 205 -5.85 -3.79 -5.96
C TYR A 205 -4.34 -4.01 -6.01
N SER A 206 -3.93 -5.24 -5.76
CA SER A 206 -2.52 -5.57 -5.56
C SER A 206 -1.65 -5.33 -6.80
N LYS A 207 -2.22 -5.33 -8.02
CA LYS A 207 -1.50 -4.93 -9.24
C LYS A 207 -1.21 -3.42 -9.27
N ASP A 208 -2.19 -2.59 -8.93
CA ASP A 208 -2.01 -1.13 -8.89
C ASP A 208 -1.00 -0.73 -7.81
N MET A 209 -1.00 -1.43 -6.67
CA MET A 209 0.03 -1.31 -5.62
C MET A 209 1.44 -1.64 -6.14
N LEU A 210 1.58 -2.73 -6.90
CA LEU A 210 2.86 -3.14 -7.48
C LEU A 210 3.36 -2.11 -8.51
N ASP A 211 2.46 -1.56 -9.32
CA ASP A 211 2.80 -0.52 -10.30
C ASP A 211 3.29 0.76 -9.60
N ASN A 212 2.64 1.15 -8.51
CA ASN A 212 3.10 2.23 -7.64
C ASN A 212 4.50 1.98 -7.08
N VAL A 213 4.78 0.77 -6.58
CA VAL A 213 6.12 0.38 -6.10
C VAL A 213 7.16 0.49 -7.20
N ARG A 214 6.87 -0.03 -8.39
CA ARG A 214 7.78 0.03 -9.55
C ARG A 214 8.11 1.46 -9.90
N LYS A 215 7.10 2.32 -9.99
CA LYS A 215 7.30 3.74 -10.30
C LYS A 215 8.09 4.44 -9.19
N GLY A 216 7.78 4.18 -7.92
CA GLY A 216 8.51 4.75 -6.79
C GLY A 216 10.01 4.39 -6.80
N ILE A 217 10.34 3.13 -7.13
CA ILE A 217 11.73 2.69 -7.27
C ILE A 217 12.41 3.33 -8.50
N GLU A 218 11.69 3.48 -9.61
CA GLU A 218 12.18 4.13 -10.83
C GLU A 218 12.62 5.57 -10.57
N ILE A 219 11.80 6.36 -9.87
CA ILE A 219 12.03 7.79 -9.67
C ILE A 219 12.88 8.12 -8.43
N TYR A 220 13.21 7.11 -7.61
CA TYR A 220 13.82 7.32 -6.30
C TYR A 220 15.08 8.19 -6.35
N GLU A 221 15.99 7.92 -7.30
CA GLU A 221 17.25 8.67 -7.38
C GLU A 221 17.06 10.10 -7.86
N THR A 222 16.03 10.38 -8.67
CA THR A 222 15.70 11.71 -9.19
C THR A 222 14.87 12.53 -8.21
N ALA A 223 14.16 11.88 -7.28
CA ALA A 223 13.35 12.53 -6.27
C ALA A 223 14.18 13.38 -5.29
N GLU A 224 13.53 14.38 -4.69
CA GLU A 224 14.11 15.20 -3.63
C GLU A 224 14.35 14.37 -2.36
N HIS A 225 15.22 14.84 -1.46
CA HIS A 225 15.58 14.06 -0.27
C HIS A 225 14.38 13.74 0.62
N GLU A 226 13.50 14.71 0.89
CA GLU A 226 12.28 14.50 1.68
C GLU A 226 11.32 13.51 0.99
N GLU A 227 11.18 13.62 -0.34
CA GLU A 227 10.36 12.71 -1.14
C GLU A 227 10.91 11.27 -1.10
N ARG A 228 12.24 11.08 -1.05
CA ARG A 228 12.84 9.74 -0.92
C ARG A 228 12.50 9.06 0.39
N GLU A 229 12.37 9.81 1.49
CA GLU A 229 11.93 9.25 2.77
C GLU A 229 10.48 8.76 2.69
N ASP A 230 9.60 9.54 2.05
CA ASP A 230 8.20 9.15 1.81
C ASP A 230 8.08 7.93 0.89
N LEU A 231 8.86 7.92 -0.21
CA LEU A 231 8.94 6.79 -1.13
C LEU A 231 9.42 5.54 -0.40
N ASP A 232 10.50 5.64 0.39
CA ASP A 232 11.05 4.51 1.13
C ASP A 232 10.02 3.92 2.11
N TYR A 233 9.36 4.79 2.87
CA TYR A 233 8.33 4.39 3.81
C TYR A 233 7.17 3.68 3.10
N TYR A 234 6.59 4.28 2.06
CA TYR A 234 5.46 3.69 1.35
C TYR A 234 5.84 2.36 0.66
N ILE A 235 6.93 2.36 -0.12
CA ILE A 235 7.37 1.18 -0.88
C ILE A 235 7.62 0.00 0.06
N SER A 236 8.22 0.24 1.22
CA SER A 236 8.49 -0.82 2.20
C SER A 236 7.23 -1.45 2.76
N ASN A 237 6.24 -0.62 3.10
CA ASN A 237 4.97 -1.11 3.62
C ASN A 237 4.23 -1.92 2.54
N ILE A 238 4.21 -1.45 1.29
CA ILE A 238 3.55 -2.17 0.20
C ILE A 238 4.29 -3.47 -0.15
N LEU A 239 5.63 -3.47 -0.20
CA LEU A 239 6.39 -4.70 -0.43
C LEU A 239 6.14 -5.73 0.66
N TYR A 240 6.08 -5.31 1.93
CA TYR A 240 5.72 -6.18 3.05
C TYR A 240 4.31 -6.75 2.89
N TYR A 241 3.33 -5.90 2.56
CA TYR A 241 1.95 -6.30 2.32
C TYR A 241 1.84 -7.30 1.17
N LEU A 242 2.46 -7.02 0.02
CA LEU A 242 2.50 -7.93 -1.12
C LEU A 242 3.16 -9.26 -0.77
N LYS A 243 4.25 -9.26 0.01
CA LYS A 243 4.91 -10.51 0.45
C LYS A 243 4.00 -11.39 1.31
N SER A 244 3.24 -10.77 2.20
CA SER A 244 2.34 -11.47 3.14
C SER A 244 1.07 -11.95 2.44
N ASP A 245 0.44 -11.07 1.66
CA ASP A 245 -0.96 -11.25 1.25
C ASP A 245 -1.11 -11.60 -0.22
N TYR A 246 -0.16 -11.16 -1.05
CA TYR A 246 -0.17 -11.43 -2.50
C TYR A 246 1.20 -11.88 -2.97
N PRO A 247 1.75 -13.00 -2.44
CA PRO A 247 3.14 -13.41 -2.69
C PRO A 247 3.43 -13.65 -4.18
N HIS A 248 2.40 -13.98 -4.98
CA HIS A 248 2.50 -14.10 -6.43
C HIS A 248 2.80 -12.77 -7.16
N ARG A 249 2.59 -11.63 -6.51
CA ARG A 249 2.95 -10.29 -7.00
C ARG A 249 4.22 -9.73 -6.35
N TYR A 250 4.73 -10.40 -5.32
CA TYR A 250 5.95 -9.97 -4.66
C TYR A 250 7.16 -10.14 -5.59
N SER A 251 8.11 -9.21 -5.50
CA SER A 251 9.35 -9.25 -6.26
C SER A 251 10.55 -9.04 -5.36
N TYR A 252 11.35 -10.09 -5.18
CA TYR A 252 12.65 -10.01 -4.51
C TYR A 252 13.60 -9.02 -5.21
N GLU A 253 13.51 -8.89 -6.53
CA GLU A 253 14.29 -7.92 -7.30
C GLU A 253 13.98 -6.47 -6.89
N LEU A 254 12.69 -6.15 -6.68
CA LEU A 254 12.29 -4.82 -6.25
C LEU A 254 12.72 -4.54 -4.80
N GLU A 255 12.65 -5.54 -3.91
CA GLU A 255 13.20 -5.44 -2.54
C GLU A 255 14.71 -5.16 -2.56
N ASP A 256 15.48 -5.92 -3.33
CA ASP A 256 16.93 -5.73 -3.47
C ASP A 256 17.30 -4.36 -4.04
N ARG A 257 16.52 -3.87 -5.02
CA ARG A 257 16.70 -2.52 -5.57
C ARG A 257 16.47 -1.45 -4.52
N LEU A 258 15.41 -1.57 -3.70
CA LEU A 258 15.16 -0.63 -2.61
C LEU A 258 16.29 -0.65 -1.57
N ILE A 259 16.78 -1.83 -1.18
CA ILE A 259 17.91 -1.96 -0.24
C ILE A 259 19.16 -1.23 -0.79
N LYS A 260 19.49 -1.42 -2.06
CA LYS A 260 20.61 -0.72 -2.70
C LYS A 260 20.43 0.79 -2.71
N LEU A 261 19.22 1.28 -2.93
CA LEU A 261 18.90 2.72 -2.89
C LEU A 261 19.08 3.29 -1.47
N ARG A 262 18.63 2.57 -0.43
CA ARG A 262 18.86 2.92 0.98
C ARG A 262 20.34 3.00 1.34
N ASP A 263 21.12 2.01 0.90
CA ASP A 263 22.56 2.00 1.14
C ASP A 263 23.25 3.20 0.48
N LYS A 264 22.85 3.56 -0.74
CA LYS A 264 23.33 4.78 -1.41
C LYS A 264 22.97 6.04 -0.62
N GLU A 265 21.74 6.16 -0.13
CA GLU A 265 21.30 7.34 0.64
C GLU A 265 22.06 7.46 1.96
N ARG A 266 22.23 6.34 2.69
CA ARG A 266 23.06 6.28 3.90
C ARG A 266 24.51 6.73 3.63
N ASN A 267 25.07 6.30 2.50
CA ASN A 267 26.43 6.71 2.11
C ASN A 267 26.51 8.21 1.76
N ARG A 268 25.49 8.77 1.09
CA ARG A 268 25.39 10.23 0.84
C ARG A 268 25.35 11.01 2.15
N TYR A 269 24.52 10.57 3.10
CA TYR A 269 24.39 11.20 4.42
C TYR A 269 25.70 11.14 5.21
N ASN A 270 26.37 9.98 5.25
CA ASN A 270 27.66 9.83 5.92
C ASN A 270 28.75 10.73 5.32
N LYS A 271 28.78 10.86 3.98
CA LYS A 271 29.71 11.76 3.29
C LYS A 271 29.45 13.22 3.66
N PHE A 272 28.18 13.64 3.69
CA PHE A 272 27.80 14.98 4.11
C PHE A 272 28.24 15.29 5.56
N LEU A 273 28.01 14.36 6.48
CA LEU A 273 28.46 14.50 7.87
C LEU A 273 29.98 14.62 8.00
N SER A 274 30.73 13.84 7.22
CA SER A 274 32.19 13.95 7.17
C SER A 274 32.63 15.34 6.70
N MET A 275 32.11 15.80 5.55
CA MET A 275 32.45 17.13 5.01
C MET A 275 32.10 18.26 5.98
N ARG A 276 30.95 18.18 6.68
CA ARG A 276 30.56 19.16 7.69
C ARG A 276 31.54 19.21 8.86
N ARG A 277 32.04 18.05 9.30
CA ARG A 277 33.07 17.96 10.35
C ARG A 277 34.38 18.59 9.88
N ASP A 278 34.79 18.30 8.65
CA ASP A 278 36.02 18.85 8.07
C ASP A 278 35.94 20.37 7.93
N LEU A 279 34.82 20.90 7.42
CA LEU A 279 34.58 22.35 7.34
C LEU A 279 34.59 23.03 8.71
N LYS A 280 34.03 22.39 9.75
CA LYS A 280 34.08 22.91 11.12
C LYS A 280 35.51 22.96 11.64
N ASN A 281 36.32 21.94 11.36
CA ASN A 281 37.72 21.89 11.75
C ASN A 281 38.55 22.96 11.03
N ILE A 282 38.35 23.13 9.71
CA ILE A 282 39.00 24.19 8.92
C ILE A 282 38.61 25.57 9.47
N SER A 283 37.32 25.81 9.72
CA SER A 283 36.83 27.08 10.27
C SER A 283 37.43 27.36 11.65
N PHE A 284 37.55 26.33 12.51
CA PHE A 284 38.20 26.45 13.81
C PHE A 284 39.68 26.83 13.69
N LEU A 285 40.43 26.17 12.79
CA LEU A 285 41.84 26.48 12.54
C LEU A 285 42.03 27.89 11.96
N MET A 286 41.16 28.30 11.02
CA MET A 286 41.16 29.65 10.45
C MET A 286 40.82 30.73 11.48
N LEU A 287 40.06 30.41 12.53
CA LEU A 287 39.77 31.34 13.64
C LEU A 287 40.87 31.34 14.70
N GLN A 288 41.59 30.23 14.89
CA GLN A 288 42.68 30.15 15.86
C GLN A 288 43.87 31.05 15.49
N GLN A 289 44.25 31.13 14.22
CA GLN A 289 45.40 31.94 13.79
C GLN A 289 45.21 33.45 14.03
N PRO A 290 44.07 34.08 13.67
CA PRO A 290 43.81 35.48 13.99
C PRO A 290 43.73 35.73 15.50
N VAL A 291 43.06 34.83 16.25
CA VAL A 291 42.89 34.98 17.70
C VAL A 291 44.23 34.88 18.43
N SER A 292 45.10 33.93 18.06
CA SER A 292 46.43 33.82 18.66
C SER A 292 47.32 35.01 18.32
N THR A 293 47.22 35.53 17.09
CA THR A 293 47.93 36.74 16.66
C THR A 293 47.49 37.96 17.48
N VAL A 294 46.19 38.15 17.67
CA VAL A 294 45.64 39.24 18.49
C VAL A 294 46.02 39.10 19.97
N ILE A 295 45.95 37.88 20.54
CA ILE A 295 46.38 37.63 21.93
C ILE A 295 47.87 37.94 22.12
N ASN A 296 48.72 37.56 21.17
CA ASN A 296 50.16 37.84 21.22
C ASN A 296 50.43 39.35 21.12
N ILE A 297 49.76 40.07 20.21
CA ILE A 297 49.84 41.53 20.14
C ILE A 297 49.43 42.17 21.48
N ILE A 298 48.31 41.75 22.08
CA ILE A 298 47.85 42.28 23.37
C ILE A 298 48.85 41.98 24.49
N LYS A 299 49.45 40.79 24.53
CA LYS A 299 50.48 40.44 25.52
C LYS A 299 51.74 41.28 25.35
N ASP A 300 52.19 41.50 24.12
CA ASP A 300 53.36 42.34 23.84
C ASP A 300 53.12 43.81 24.19
N TYR A 301 51.88 44.30 24.08
CA TYR A 301 51.50 45.65 24.49
C TYR A 301 51.24 45.82 25.99
N ASN A 302 50.87 44.74 26.72
CA ASN A 302 50.64 44.76 28.18
C ASN A 302 51.91 44.46 29.00
N ILE A 303 53.08 44.31 28.37
CA ILE A 303 54.39 44.36 29.04
C ILE A 303 54.91 45.80 28.94
N ARG A 304 54.35 46.69 29.76
CA ARG A 304 54.97 47.95 30.20
C ARG A 304 54.49 48.27 31.62
#